data_AF-X0TM50-F1
#
_entry.id   AF-X0TM50-F1
#
_cell.length_a   1.000
_cell.length_b   1.000
_cell.length_c   1.000
_cell.angle_alpha   90.00
_cell.angle_beta   90.00
_cell.angle_gamma   90.00
#
_symmetry.space_group_name_H-M   'P 1'
#
loop_
_entity.id
_entity.type
_entity.pdbx_description
1 polymer ?
#
loop_
_entity_poly.entity_id
_entity_poly.type
_entity_poly.pdbx_seq_one_letter_code
_entity_poly.pdbx_strand_id
1 'polypeptide(L)'
;MLGDSLLKLYLTWSPYHYAAQAYGLAVMYSYRSGCALSADNKKMLWWVSMLPFLTVFLTSRQIGIHWLLDVVHVTLPGSIEAFLQQNLAEAIKWLSFAAPVLLYYIVAKSKSGPMPLISIMAVATNAIWFAVLNSTEAFFWATVFHGIQYLAIVIVFHVRDKLAEPDNRRGVAYHVIWFYTVCLAIGYALFNCLPLGYNFAGFPPVESVWIVLAAVNLHHFIVDGYIWRLKKGDTNRRVVETDVAAQTEAAASA
;
A
#
# COMPACT_ATOMS: atom_id res chain seq x y z
N MET A 1 -6.23 -24.41 -12.00
CA MET A 1 -5.08 -24.52 -11.07
C MET A 1 -4.22 -23.26 -11.05
N LEU A 2 -3.88 -22.67 -12.21
CA LEU A 2 -3.11 -21.43 -12.27
C LEU A 2 -3.81 -20.24 -11.58
N GLY A 3 -5.12 -20.06 -11.79
CA GLY A 3 -5.88 -18.96 -11.18
C GLY A 3 -5.87 -18.96 -9.65
N ASP A 4 -5.98 -20.13 -9.02
CA ASP A 4 -5.92 -20.28 -7.56
C ASP A 4 -4.53 -19.93 -7.00
N SER A 5 -3.46 -20.41 -7.63
CA SER A 5 -2.08 -20.07 -7.22
C SER A 5 -1.78 -18.59 -7.39
N LEU A 6 -2.24 -17.96 -8.48
CA LEU A 6 -2.10 -16.52 -8.70
C LEU A 6 -2.90 -15.71 -7.69
N LEU A 7 -4.11 -16.16 -7.34
CA LEU A 7 -4.94 -15.54 -6.31
C LEU A 7 -4.25 -15.61 -4.93
N LYS A 8 -3.73 -16.78 -4.54
CA LYS A 8 -2.97 -16.95 -3.30
C LYS A 8 -1.74 -16.07 -3.26
N LEU A 9 -0.97 -16.01 -4.34
CA LEU A 9 0.19 -15.13 -4.45
C LEU A 9 -0.20 -13.65 -4.28
N TYR A 10 -1.27 -13.21 -4.94
CA TYR A 10 -1.83 -11.87 -4.78
C TYR A 10 -2.22 -11.58 -3.32
N LEU A 11 -2.97 -12.49 -2.69
CA LEU A 11 -3.43 -12.32 -1.32
C LEU A 11 -2.26 -12.35 -0.33
N THR A 12 -1.21 -13.14 -0.56
CA THR A 12 0.00 -13.10 0.27
C THR A 12 0.77 -11.79 0.14
N TRP A 13 0.83 -11.23 -1.07
CA TRP A 13 1.59 -10.01 -1.33
C TRP A 13 0.84 -8.74 -0.92
N SER A 14 -0.49 -8.77 -0.83
CA SER A 14 -1.30 -7.59 -0.53
C SER A 14 -1.00 -6.95 0.83
N PRO A 15 -0.92 -7.67 1.97
CA PRO A 15 -0.59 -7.04 3.25
C PRO A 15 0.84 -6.47 3.26
N TYR A 16 1.79 -7.11 2.57
CA TYR A 16 3.14 -6.56 2.37
C TYR A 16 3.07 -5.22 1.61
N HIS A 17 2.27 -5.18 0.55
CA HIS A 17 2.07 -3.98 -0.26
C HIS A 17 1.52 -2.81 0.57
N TYR A 18 0.46 -3.05 1.34
CA TYR A 18 -0.13 -2.03 2.22
C TYR A 18 0.83 -1.59 3.33
N ALA A 19 1.63 -2.51 3.88
CA ALA A 19 2.70 -2.18 4.83
C ALA A 19 3.77 -1.26 4.19
N ALA A 20 4.19 -1.54 2.96
CA ALA A 20 5.16 -0.73 2.24
C ALA A 20 4.60 0.66 1.91
N GLN A 21 3.30 0.76 1.59
CA GLN A 21 2.61 2.01 1.36
C GLN A 21 2.50 2.84 2.65
N ALA A 22 2.12 2.23 3.78
CA ALA A 22 2.06 2.90 5.08
C ALA A 22 3.43 3.51 5.45
N TYR A 23 4.52 2.77 5.22
CA TYR A 23 5.88 3.29 5.32
C TYR A 23 6.12 4.50 4.41
N GLY A 24 5.79 4.38 3.12
CA GLY A 24 5.99 5.44 2.12
C GLY A 24 5.26 6.73 2.48
N LEU A 25 3.99 6.63 2.89
CA LEU A 25 3.19 7.76 3.37
C LEU A 25 3.80 8.37 4.63
N ALA A 26 4.18 7.55 5.61
CA ALA A 26 4.77 8.04 6.85
C ALA A 26 6.08 8.81 6.61
N VAL A 27 6.93 8.32 5.69
CA VAL A 27 8.16 9.02 5.26
C VAL A 27 7.84 10.32 4.54
N MET A 28 6.92 10.29 3.56
CA MET A 28 6.54 11.47 2.79
C MET A 28 6.01 12.59 3.68
N TYR A 29 5.07 12.27 4.58
CA TYR A 29 4.49 13.26 5.48
C TYR A 29 5.52 13.79 6.48
N SER A 30 6.43 12.95 6.98
CA SER A 30 7.53 13.41 7.85
C SER A 30 8.39 14.44 7.14
N TYR A 31 8.80 14.19 5.89
CA TYR A 31 9.58 15.17 5.13
C TYR A 31 8.78 16.44 4.82
N ARG A 32 7.50 16.33 4.47
CA ARG A 32 6.61 17.48 4.25
C ARG A 32 6.39 18.34 5.50
N SER A 33 6.49 17.77 6.69
CA SER A 33 6.40 18.52 7.94
C SER A 33 7.75 19.04 8.45
N GLY A 34 8.82 18.93 7.66
CA GLY A 34 10.19 19.31 8.07
C GLY A 34 10.90 18.29 8.97
N CYS A 35 10.25 17.16 9.31
CA CYS A 35 10.88 16.09 10.09
C CYS A 35 11.80 15.24 9.19
N ALA A 36 13.08 15.62 9.13
CA ALA A 36 14.10 14.87 8.41
C ALA A 36 14.46 13.56 9.14
N LEU A 37 14.00 12.41 8.60
CA LEU A 37 14.33 11.09 9.15
C LEU A 37 15.76 10.66 8.79
N SER A 38 16.53 10.24 9.79
CA SER A 38 17.84 9.61 9.61
C SER A 38 17.73 8.26 8.87
N ALA A 39 18.86 7.72 8.40
CA ALA A 39 18.87 6.42 7.73
C ALA A 39 18.37 5.30 8.67
N ASP A 40 18.78 5.32 9.93
CA ASP A 40 18.36 4.35 10.94
C ASP A 40 16.88 4.49 11.28
N ASN A 41 16.37 5.72 11.45
CA ASN A 41 14.95 5.94 11.72
C ASN A 41 14.08 5.47 10.55
N LYS A 42 14.53 5.64 9.30
CA LYS A 42 13.84 5.09 8.13
C LYS A 42 13.85 3.56 8.11
N LYS A 43 15.00 2.94 8.43
CA LYS A 43 15.10 1.48 8.52
C LYS A 43 14.20 0.93 9.63
N MET A 44 14.13 1.60 10.78
CA MET A 44 13.22 1.24 11.87
C MET A 44 11.77 1.40 11.42
N LEU A 45 11.41 2.53 10.82
CA LEU A 45 10.05 2.78 10.33
C LEU A 45 9.61 1.72 9.30
N TRP A 46 10.51 1.28 8.43
CA TRP A 46 10.26 0.18 7.50
C TRP A 46 9.86 -1.08 8.25
N TRP A 47 10.70 -1.54 9.19
CA TRP A 47 10.41 -2.76 9.95
C TRP A 47 9.15 -2.65 10.80
N VAL A 48 8.93 -1.51 11.45
CA VAL A 48 7.71 -1.23 12.21
C VAL A 48 6.47 -1.33 11.32
N SER A 49 6.54 -0.80 10.10
CA SER A 49 5.42 -0.86 9.14
C SER A 49 5.16 -2.28 8.63
N MET A 50 6.18 -3.14 8.61
CA MET A 50 6.09 -4.55 8.16
C MET A 50 5.52 -5.52 9.21
N LEU A 51 5.47 -5.13 10.49
CA LEU A 51 5.00 -6.03 11.56
C LEU A 51 3.58 -6.60 11.31
N PRO A 52 2.58 -5.82 10.87
CA PRO A 52 1.25 -6.37 10.60
C PRO A 52 1.24 -7.38 9.45
N PHE A 53 2.07 -7.19 8.43
CA PHE A 53 2.26 -8.18 7.36
C PHE A 53 2.83 -9.48 7.93
N LEU A 54 3.85 -9.41 8.80
CA LEU A 54 4.42 -10.61 9.42
C LEU A 54 3.40 -11.36 10.27
N THR A 55 2.51 -10.66 10.98
CA THR A 55 1.39 -11.30 11.71
C THR A 55 0.49 -12.10 10.76
N VAL A 56 0.05 -11.52 9.65
CA VAL A 56 -0.81 -12.21 8.66
C VAL A 56 -0.05 -13.36 8.00
N PHE A 57 1.21 -13.15 7.65
CA PHE A 57 2.05 -14.14 7.00
C PHE A 57 2.26 -15.39 7.86
N LEU A 58 2.33 -15.24 9.18
CA LEU A 58 2.49 -16.35 10.12
C LEU A 58 1.18 -17.04 10.52
N THR A 59 0.08 -16.29 10.60
CA THR A 59 -1.20 -16.81 11.13
C THR A 59 -2.14 -17.33 10.04
N SER A 60 -2.01 -16.84 8.82
CA SER A 60 -2.96 -17.19 7.77
C SER A 60 -2.58 -18.49 7.07
N ARG A 61 -3.49 -19.47 7.14
CA ARG A 61 -3.28 -20.79 6.52
C ARG A 61 -3.36 -20.75 4.99
N GLN A 62 -4.25 -19.93 4.44
CA GLN A 62 -4.54 -19.93 3.01
C GLN A 62 -3.65 -18.95 2.22
N ILE A 63 -3.18 -17.89 2.88
CA ILE A 63 -2.49 -16.76 2.22
C ILE A 63 -1.20 -16.33 2.96
N GLY A 64 -0.75 -17.12 3.94
CA GLY A 64 0.52 -16.92 4.66
C GLY A 64 1.57 -17.96 4.28
N ILE A 65 2.50 -18.27 5.19
CA ILE A 65 3.59 -19.22 4.95
C ILE A 65 3.10 -20.65 4.65
N HIS A 66 1.92 -21.03 5.16
CA HIS A 66 1.41 -22.40 5.06
C HIS A 66 1.15 -22.85 3.62
N TRP A 67 0.54 -22.02 2.77
CA TRP A 67 0.32 -22.44 1.38
C TRP A 67 1.63 -22.57 0.59
N LEU A 68 2.67 -21.80 0.95
CA LEU A 68 4.00 -21.95 0.36
C LEU A 68 4.63 -23.28 0.78
N LEU A 69 4.48 -23.64 2.06
CA LEU A 69 4.92 -24.93 2.60
C LEU A 69 4.20 -26.11 1.94
N ASP A 70 2.89 -25.97 1.67
CA ASP A 70 2.10 -26.95 0.94
C ASP A 70 2.64 -27.15 -0.49
N VAL A 71 2.99 -26.05 -1.18
CA VAL A 71 3.58 -26.09 -2.54
C VAL A 71 4.91 -26.86 -2.56
N VAL A 72 5.73 -26.72 -1.52
CA VAL A 72 7.01 -27.44 -1.40
C VAL A 72 6.90 -28.76 -0.64
N HIS A 73 5.68 -29.20 -0.30
CA HIS A 73 5.39 -30.45 0.41
C HIS A 73 6.10 -30.57 1.77
N VAL A 74 6.22 -29.46 2.51
CA VAL A 74 6.84 -29.40 3.84
C VAL A 74 5.76 -29.23 4.90
N THR A 75 5.71 -30.13 5.88
CA THR A 75 4.84 -30.01 7.05
C THR A 75 5.65 -29.60 8.28
N LEU A 76 5.21 -28.56 8.98
CA LEU A 76 5.83 -28.18 10.25
C LEU A 76 5.39 -29.14 11.37
N PRO A 77 6.28 -29.49 12.31
CA PRO A 77 5.88 -30.11 13.56
C PRO A 77 4.84 -29.24 14.28
N GLY A 78 3.82 -29.86 14.90
CA GLY A 78 2.75 -29.13 15.57
C GLY A 78 3.22 -28.17 16.68
N SER A 79 4.34 -28.50 17.34
CA SER A 79 4.98 -27.60 18.32
C SER A 79 5.55 -26.33 17.70
N ILE A 80 6.11 -26.43 16.49
CA ILE A 80 6.61 -25.28 15.73
C ILE A 80 5.44 -24.44 15.22
N GLU A 81 4.40 -25.08 14.67
CA GLU A 81 3.18 -24.37 14.23
C GLU A 81 2.53 -23.61 15.39
N ALA A 82 2.36 -24.26 16.55
CA ALA A 82 1.83 -23.61 17.74
C ALA A 82 2.71 -22.44 18.21
N PHE A 83 4.03 -22.61 18.22
CA PHE A 83 4.95 -21.51 18.56
C PHE A 83 4.82 -20.31 17.62
N LEU A 84 4.77 -20.56 16.30
CA LEU A 84 4.67 -19.49 15.30
C LEU A 84 3.34 -18.73 15.43
N GLN A 85 2.23 -19.44 15.58
CA GLN A 85 0.89 -18.83 15.59
C GLN A 85 0.51 -18.23 16.95
N GLN A 86 0.83 -18.89 18.06
CA GLN A 86 0.34 -18.49 19.39
C GLN A 86 1.31 -17.60 20.14
N ASN A 87 2.62 -17.76 19.91
CA ASN A 87 3.64 -16.98 20.63
C ASN A 87 4.22 -15.88 19.74
N LEU A 88 4.81 -16.25 18.59
CA LEU A 88 5.53 -15.30 17.76
C LEU A 88 4.58 -14.30 17.10
N ALA A 89 3.51 -14.77 16.45
CA ALA A 89 2.58 -13.87 15.78
C ALA A 89 1.83 -12.95 16.76
N GLU A 90 1.48 -13.45 17.95
CA GLU A 90 0.86 -12.64 19.00
C GLU A 90 1.82 -11.57 19.52
N ALA A 91 3.10 -11.91 19.76
CA ALA A 91 4.12 -10.94 20.12
C ALA A 91 4.31 -9.86 19.03
N ILE A 92 4.34 -10.25 17.75
CA ILE A 92 4.44 -9.32 16.62
C ILE A 92 3.20 -8.42 16.52
N LYS A 93 2.00 -8.97 16.79
CA LYS A 93 0.76 -8.20 16.85
C LYS A 93 0.83 -7.10 17.89
N TRP A 94 1.23 -7.41 19.12
CA TRP A 94 1.42 -6.39 20.16
C TRP A 94 2.50 -5.38 19.79
N LEU A 95 3.61 -5.85 19.21
CA LEU A 95 4.69 -5.00 18.75
C LEU A 95 4.24 -4.04 17.63
N SER A 96 3.27 -4.43 16.79
CA SER A 96 2.70 -3.59 15.73
C SER A 96 2.03 -2.32 16.27
N PHE A 97 1.61 -2.31 17.54
CA PHE A 97 1.05 -1.13 18.21
C PHE A 97 2.06 -0.40 19.08
N ALA A 98 2.93 -1.13 19.78
CA ALA A 98 3.93 -0.53 20.66
C ALA A 98 5.08 0.14 19.90
N ALA A 99 5.55 -0.47 18.80
CA ALA A 99 6.73 -0.01 18.07
C ALA A 99 6.54 1.34 17.33
N PRO A 100 5.39 1.65 16.71
CA PRO A 100 5.16 2.99 16.14
C PRO A 100 5.22 4.10 17.21
N VAL A 101 4.67 3.84 18.39
CA VAL A 101 4.69 4.77 19.53
C VAL A 101 6.13 4.96 20.04
N LEU A 102 6.87 3.88 20.23
CA LEU A 102 8.27 3.95 20.63
C LEU A 102 9.12 4.72 19.60
N LEU A 103 8.92 4.43 18.31
CA LEU A 103 9.60 5.12 17.22
C LEU A 103 9.27 6.61 17.19
N TYR A 104 8.01 6.99 17.43
CA TYR A 104 7.62 8.39 17.57
C TYR A 104 8.45 9.09 18.66
N TYR A 105 8.58 8.50 19.84
CA TYR A 105 9.38 9.07 20.92
C TYR A 105 10.88 9.14 20.59
N ILE A 106 11.43 8.14 19.91
CA ILE A 106 12.83 8.13 19.47
C ILE A 106 13.08 9.28 18.48
N VAL A 107 12.19 9.43 17.49
CA VAL A 107 12.33 10.49 16.47
C VAL A 107 12.07 11.87 17.07
N ALA A 108 11.12 12.02 18.00
CA ALA A 108 10.82 13.28 18.66
C ALA A 108 12.00 13.86 19.46
N LYS A 109 12.91 12.99 19.94
CA LYS A 109 14.16 13.40 20.60
C LYS A 109 15.28 13.77 19.61
N SER A 110 15.08 13.59 18.32
CA SER A 110 16.04 13.95 17.28
C SER A 110 16.00 15.46 16.99
N LYS A 111 17.05 15.98 16.35
CA LYS A 111 17.14 17.39 15.95
C LYS A 111 16.03 17.83 14.99
N SER A 112 15.40 16.87 14.30
CA SER A 112 14.35 17.11 13.30
C SER A 112 12.96 17.31 13.91
N GLY A 113 12.80 17.11 15.22
CA GLY A 113 11.51 17.18 15.89
C GLY A 113 10.63 15.94 15.67
N PRO A 114 9.41 15.93 16.22
CA PRO A 114 8.50 14.79 16.16
C PRO A 114 8.02 14.52 14.73
N MET A 115 7.73 13.24 14.44
CA MET A 115 6.99 12.90 13.23
C MET A 115 5.58 13.52 13.29
N PRO A 116 4.98 13.91 12.17
CA PRO A 116 3.61 14.40 12.18
C PRO A 116 2.66 13.24 12.53
N LEU A 117 1.57 13.55 13.23
CA LEU A 117 0.64 12.53 13.72
C LEU A 117 0.10 11.63 12.60
N ILE A 118 -0.14 12.20 11.41
CA ILE A 118 -0.60 11.47 10.22
C ILE A 118 0.35 10.33 9.82
N SER A 119 1.66 10.47 10.04
CA SER A 119 2.63 9.40 9.74
C SER A 119 2.46 8.21 10.67
N ILE A 120 2.26 8.46 11.96
CA ILE A 120 2.00 7.38 12.94
C ILE A 120 0.61 6.79 12.73
N MET A 121 -0.39 7.61 12.41
CA MET A 121 -1.73 7.13 12.09
C MET A 121 -1.73 6.19 10.89
N ALA A 122 -0.99 6.51 9.81
CA ALA A 122 -0.88 5.63 8.65
C ALA A 122 -0.36 4.22 9.01
N VAL A 123 0.68 4.17 9.85
CA VAL A 123 1.26 2.90 10.33
C VAL A 123 0.30 2.18 11.28
N ALA A 124 -0.36 2.91 12.19
CA ALA A 124 -1.32 2.35 13.14
C ALA A 124 -2.56 1.81 12.43
N THR A 125 -3.07 2.49 11.40
CA THR A 125 -4.18 2.01 10.57
C THR A 125 -3.83 0.68 9.89
N ASN A 126 -2.62 0.54 9.36
CA ASN A 126 -2.14 -0.74 8.82
C ASN A 126 -2.13 -1.86 9.87
N ALA A 127 -1.71 -1.54 11.11
CA ALA A 127 -1.77 -2.49 12.23
C ALA A 127 -3.21 -2.86 12.61
N ILE A 128 -4.14 -1.91 12.63
CA ILE A 128 -5.56 -2.19 12.90
C ILE A 128 -6.12 -3.16 11.87
N TRP A 129 -5.91 -2.89 10.58
CA TRP A 129 -6.43 -3.77 9.54
C TRP A 129 -5.90 -5.19 9.69
N PHE A 130 -4.59 -5.38 9.80
CA PHE A 130 -4.00 -6.71 9.68
C PHE A 130 -3.74 -7.44 11.00
N ALA A 131 -3.90 -6.76 12.14
CA ALA A 131 -3.69 -7.37 13.46
C ALA A 131 -4.96 -7.43 14.32
N VAL A 132 -6.01 -6.66 13.98
CA VAL A 132 -7.28 -6.63 14.76
C VAL A 132 -8.45 -7.19 13.96
N LEU A 133 -8.61 -6.75 12.71
CA LEU A 133 -9.75 -7.18 11.89
C LEU A 133 -9.56 -8.62 11.41
N ASN A 134 -10.67 -9.29 11.09
CA ASN A 134 -10.58 -10.58 10.40
C ASN A 134 -10.09 -10.36 8.95
N SER A 135 -9.56 -11.41 8.32
CA SER A 135 -8.94 -11.30 6.99
C SER A 135 -9.86 -10.65 5.94
N THR A 136 -11.16 -10.98 5.93
CA THR A 136 -12.08 -10.41 4.94
C THR A 136 -12.25 -8.91 5.13
N GLU A 137 -12.47 -8.47 6.37
CA GLU A 137 -12.59 -7.04 6.70
C GLU A 137 -11.29 -6.28 6.47
N ALA A 138 -10.16 -6.86 6.87
CA ALA A 138 -8.83 -6.30 6.68
C ALA A 138 -8.56 -6.01 5.20
N PHE A 139 -8.77 -7.02 4.35
CA PHE A 139 -8.58 -6.88 2.91
C PHE A 139 -9.57 -5.90 2.29
N PHE A 140 -10.84 -5.94 2.68
CA PHE A 140 -11.85 -5.02 2.18
C PHE A 140 -11.46 -3.57 2.47
N TRP A 141 -11.20 -3.24 3.74
CA TRP A 141 -10.87 -1.87 4.13
C TRP A 141 -9.53 -1.42 3.58
N ALA A 142 -8.49 -2.25 3.64
CA ALA A 142 -7.19 -1.91 3.08
C ALA A 142 -7.31 -1.60 1.58
N THR A 143 -8.05 -2.41 0.82
CA THR A 143 -8.26 -2.18 -0.61
C THR A 143 -9.03 -0.89 -0.89
N VAL A 144 -10.12 -0.63 -0.16
CA VAL A 144 -10.93 0.58 -0.33
C VAL A 144 -10.12 1.83 -0.02
N PHE A 145 -9.44 1.87 1.13
CA PHE A 145 -8.65 3.04 1.53
C PHE A 145 -7.42 3.23 0.64
N HIS A 146 -6.76 2.15 0.22
CA HIS A 146 -5.68 2.20 -0.77
C HIS A 146 -6.16 2.83 -2.07
N GLY A 147 -7.30 2.37 -2.60
CA GLY A 147 -7.90 2.91 -3.82
C GLY A 147 -8.27 4.39 -3.71
N ILE A 148 -8.88 4.80 -2.59
CA ILE A 148 -9.26 6.20 -2.35
C ILE A 148 -8.01 7.09 -2.27
N GLN A 149 -6.97 6.66 -1.56
CA GLN A 149 -5.71 7.41 -1.44
C GLN A 149 -5.09 7.64 -2.81
N TYR A 150 -5.07 6.60 -3.65
CA TYR A 150 -4.55 6.69 -5.00
C TYR A 150 -5.34 7.65 -5.88
N LEU A 151 -6.67 7.52 -5.87
CA LEU A 151 -7.53 8.41 -6.63
C LEU A 151 -7.33 9.87 -6.21
N ALA A 152 -7.20 10.12 -4.90
CA ALA A 152 -6.95 11.46 -4.36
C ALA A 152 -5.59 12.03 -4.78
N ILE A 153 -4.53 11.22 -4.83
CA ILE A 153 -3.20 11.67 -5.26
C ILE A 153 -3.17 11.90 -6.77
N VAL A 154 -3.65 10.94 -7.56
CA VAL A 154 -3.59 10.99 -9.02
C VAL A 154 -4.46 12.10 -9.56
N ILE A 155 -5.63 12.37 -8.97
CA ILE A 155 -6.48 13.46 -9.45
C ILE A 155 -5.82 14.83 -9.25
N VAL A 156 -5.09 15.03 -8.16
CA VAL A 156 -4.36 16.29 -7.92
C VAL A 156 -3.31 16.50 -9.01
N PHE A 157 -2.53 15.47 -9.35
CA PHE A 157 -1.55 15.56 -10.43
C PHE A 157 -2.22 15.76 -11.80
N HIS A 158 -3.24 14.97 -12.11
CA HIS A 158 -3.98 15.05 -13.37
C HIS A 158 -4.53 16.46 -13.61
N VAL A 159 -5.17 17.06 -12.61
CA VAL A 159 -5.72 18.42 -12.72
C VAL A 159 -4.59 19.44 -12.89
N ARG A 160 -3.52 19.37 -12.10
CA ARG A 160 -2.39 20.30 -12.23
C ARG A 160 -1.76 20.25 -13.62
N ASP A 161 -1.52 19.05 -14.14
CA ASP A 161 -0.94 18.85 -15.47
C ASP A 161 -1.86 19.40 -16.57
N LYS A 162 -3.17 19.09 -16.50
CA LYS A 162 -4.14 19.57 -17.49
C LYS A 162 -4.36 21.08 -17.47
N LEU A 163 -4.24 21.71 -16.30
CA LEU A 163 -4.33 23.17 -16.21
C LEU A 163 -3.06 23.87 -16.70
N ALA A 164 -1.90 23.19 -16.66
CA ALA A 164 -0.63 23.72 -17.15
C ALA A 164 -0.47 23.61 -18.68
N GLU A 165 -1.35 22.86 -19.38
CA GLU A 165 -1.32 22.74 -20.83
C GLU A 165 -1.69 24.09 -21.51
N PRO A 166 -0.89 24.60 -22.46
CA PRO A 166 -1.11 25.92 -23.08
C PRO A 166 -2.47 26.08 -23.76
N ASP A 167 -3.01 24.98 -24.31
CA ASP A 167 -4.27 24.96 -25.05
C ASP A 167 -5.49 24.62 -24.18
N ASN A 168 -5.32 24.49 -22.85
CA ASN A 168 -6.41 24.10 -21.99
C ASN A 168 -7.45 25.22 -21.86
N ARG A 169 -8.67 24.93 -22.33
CA ARG A 169 -9.83 25.82 -22.24
C ARG A 169 -10.83 25.42 -21.15
N ARG A 170 -10.53 24.36 -20.39
CA ARG A 170 -11.48 23.74 -19.44
C ARG A 170 -11.03 23.96 -18.01
N GLY A 171 -12.00 24.18 -17.12
CA GLY A 171 -11.76 24.39 -15.70
C GLY A 171 -11.52 23.09 -14.91
N VAL A 172 -11.12 23.24 -13.64
CA VAL A 172 -10.86 22.15 -12.69
C VAL A 172 -11.99 21.13 -12.66
N ALA A 173 -13.24 21.58 -12.50
CA ALA A 173 -14.40 20.69 -12.33
C ALA A 173 -14.59 19.74 -13.53
N TYR A 174 -14.32 20.22 -14.75
CA TYR A 174 -14.38 19.39 -15.94
C TYR A 174 -13.37 18.25 -15.86
N HIS A 175 -12.11 18.56 -15.57
CA HIS A 175 -11.03 17.56 -15.54
C HIS A 175 -11.25 16.54 -14.42
N VAL A 176 -11.80 16.97 -13.27
CA VAL A 176 -12.18 16.07 -12.18
C VAL A 176 -13.29 15.11 -12.60
N ILE A 177 -14.40 15.63 -13.12
CA ILE A 177 -15.55 14.80 -13.52
C ILE A 177 -15.14 13.86 -14.66
N TRP A 178 -14.40 14.38 -15.65
CA TRP A 178 -13.91 13.60 -16.78
C TRP A 178 -13.00 12.45 -16.32
N PHE A 179 -12.02 12.74 -15.47
CA PHE A 179 -11.11 11.73 -14.94
C PHE A 179 -11.87 10.61 -14.23
N TYR A 180 -12.77 10.94 -13.29
CA TYR A 180 -13.55 9.92 -12.59
C TYR A 180 -14.48 9.14 -13.51
N THR A 181 -15.07 9.79 -14.51
CA THR A 181 -15.92 9.12 -15.51
C THR A 181 -15.12 8.10 -16.30
N VAL A 182 -13.92 8.48 -16.76
CA VAL A 182 -13.02 7.57 -17.49
C VAL A 182 -12.57 6.42 -16.60
N CYS A 183 -12.18 6.70 -15.34
CA CYS A 183 -11.81 5.66 -14.38
C CYS A 183 -12.96 4.66 -14.14
N LEU A 184 -14.20 5.15 -13.98
CA LEU A 184 -15.36 4.30 -13.79
C LEU A 184 -15.64 3.44 -15.02
N ALA A 185 -15.56 4.01 -16.22
CA ALA A 185 -15.76 3.29 -17.47
C ALA A 185 -14.70 2.19 -17.67
N ILE A 186 -13.42 2.50 -17.43
CA ILE A 186 -12.32 1.52 -17.48
C ILE A 186 -12.50 0.45 -16.41
N GLY A 187 -12.86 0.83 -15.18
CA GLY A 187 -13.15 -0.12 -14.11
C GLY A 187 -14.27 -1.08 -14.47
N TYR A 188 -15.37 -0.58 -15.03
CA TYR A 188 -16.46 -1.42 -15.51
C TYR A 188 -16.01 -2.37 -16.64
N ALA A 189 -15.28 -1.86 -17.63
CA ALA A 189 -14.75 -2.67 -18.72
C ALA A 189 -13.82 -3.79 -18.20
N LEU A 190 -12.93 -3.49 -17.25
CA LEU A 190 -11.99 -4.45 -16.70
C LEU A 190 -12.66 -5.47 -15.78
N PHE A 191 -13.55 -5.05 -14.87
CA PHE A 191 -14.08 -5.95 -13.83
C PHE A 191 -15.43 -6.60 -14.16
N ASN A 192 -16.16 -6.10 -15.16
CA ASN A 192 -17.43 -6.69 -15.60
C ASN A 192 -17.34 -7.25 -17.03
N CYS A 193 -16.80 -6.50 -17.98
CA CYS A 193 -16.78 -6.94 -19.39
C CYS A 193 -15.66 -7.96 -19.67
N LEU A 194 -14.45 -7.75 -19.15
CA LEU A 194 -13.32 -8.63 -19.44
C LEU A 194 -13.51 -10.07 -18.91
N PRO A 195 -14.05 -10.32 -17.69
CA PRO A 195 -14.38 -11.68 -17.25
C PRO A 195 -15.41 -12.35 -18.17
N LEU A 196 -16.39 -11.61 -18.68
CA LEU A 196 -17.35 -12.14 -19.66
C LEU A 196 -16.63 -12.54 -20.96
N GLY A 197 -15.65 -11.74 -21.40
CA GLY A 197 -14.80 -12.08 -22.55
C GLY A 197 -14.07 -13.42 -22.39
N TYR A 198 -13.45 -13.65 -21.22
CA TYR A 198 -12.84 -14.95 -20.90
C TYR A 198 -13.87 -16.07 -20.85
N ASN A 199 -15.05 -15.82 -20.30
CA ASN A 199 -16.11 -16.81 -20.28
C ASN A 199 -16.58 -17.19 -21.69
N PHE A 200 -16.75 -16.22 -22.59
CA PHE A 200 -17.05 -16.46 -24.01
C PHE A 200 -15.92 -17.22 -24.72
N ALA A 201 -14.67 -17.07 -24.27
CA ALA A 201 -13.53 -17.84 -24.76
C ALA A 201 -13.46 -19.28 -24.20
N GLY A 202 -14.43 -19.71 -23.39
CA GLY A 202 -14.57 -21.08 -22.88
C GLY A 202 -14.07 -21.29 -21.46
N PHE A 203 -13.63 -20.25 -20.75
CA PHE A 203 -13.22 -20.38 -19.34
C PHE A 203 -14.44 -20.43 -18.40
N PRO A 204 -14.39 -21.20 -17.30
CA PRO A 204 -15.44 -21.18 -16.29
C PRO A 204 -15.69 -19.77 -15.75
N PRO A 205 -16.95 -19.38 -15.43
CA PRO A 205 -17.26 -18.02 -14.98
C PRO A 205 -16.45 -17.57 -13.76
N VAL A 206 -16.31 -18.44 -12.76
CA VAL A 206 -15.56 -18.13 -11.52
C VAL A 206 -14.07 -17.96 -11.80
N GLU A 207 -13.49 -18.85 -12.59
CA GLU A 207 -12.06 -18.78 -12.93
C GLU A 207 -11.74 -17.54 -13.77
N SER A 208 -12.66 -17.14 -14.66
CA SER A 208 -12.55 -15.91 -15.45
C SER A 208 -12.44 -14.67 -14.57
N VAL A 209 -13.24 -14.59 -13.50
CA VAL A 209 -13.16 -13.50 -12.51
C VAL A 209 -11.83 -13.53 -11.78
N TRP A 210 -11.38 -14.71 -11.32
CA TRP A 210 -10.12 -14.83 -10.58
C TRP A 210 -8.89 -14.47 -11.41
N ILE A 211 -8.85 -14.86 -12.69
CA ILE A 211 -7.76 -14.50 -13.60
C ILE A 211 -7.69 -12.98 -13.77
N VAL A 212 -8.83 -12.33 -14.02
CA VAL A 212 -8.88 -10.87 -14.17
C VAL A 212 -8.47 -10.16 -12.89
N LEU A 213 -9.01 -10.57 -11.74
CA LEU A 213 -8.64 -10.00 -10.44
C LEU A 213 -7.14 -10.15 -10.18
N ALA A 214 -6.58 -11.35 -10.39
CA ALA A 214 -5.16 -11.58 -10.17
C ALA A 214 -4.29 -10.77 -11.13
N ALA A 215 -4.64 -10.71 -12.43
CA ALA A 215 -3.88 -9.97 -13.43
C ALA A 215 -3.88 -8.46 -13.15
N VAL A 216 -5.04 -7.88 -12.86
CA VAL A 216 -5.17 -6.45 -12.54
C VAL A 216 -4.41 -6.12 -11.26
N ASN A 217 -4.52 -6.94 -10.20
CA ASN A 217 -3.79 -6.69 -8.97
C ASN A 217 -2.27 -6.88 -9.10
N LEU A 218 -1.82 -7.86 -9.88
CA LEU A 218 -0.39 -8.02 -10.17
C LEU A 218 0.15 -6.83 -10.96
N HIS A 219 -0.58 -6.37 -11.98
CA HIS A 219 -0.24 -5.16 -12.72
C HIS A 219 -0.19 -3.95 -11.80
N HIS A 220 -1.17 -3.80 -10.91
CA HIS A 220 -1.24 -2.73 -9.92
C HIS A 220 0.00 -2.71 -9.02
N PHE A 221 0.44 -3.85 -8.47
CA PHE A 221 1.67 -3.92 -7.67
C PHE A 221 2.92 -3.51 -8.46
N ILE A 222 3.01 -3.92 -9.72
CA ILE A 222 4.13 -3.54 -10.60
C ILE A 222 4.15 -2.03 -10.79
N VAL A 223 3.00 -1.44 -11.16
CA VAL A 223 2.87 0.01 -11.38
C VAL A 223 3.17 0.79 -10.10
N ASP A 224 2.68 0.33 -8.96
CA ASP A 224 2.96 0.96 -7.66
C ASP A 224 4.45 0.96 -7.34
N GLY A 225 5.15 -0.15 -7.62
CA GLY A 225 6.60 -0.23 -7.46
C GLY A 225 7.37 0.81 -8.29
N TYR A 226 6.82 1.22 -9.44
CA TYR A 226 7.39 2.30 -10.26
C TYR A 226 7.00 3.68 -9.75
N ILE A 227 5.74 3.91 -9.39
CA ILE A 227 5.25 5.22 -8.91
C ILE A 227 5.99 5.62 -7.63
N TRP A 228 6.14 4.70 -6.67
CA TRP A 228 6.79 4.99 -5.38
C TRP A 228 8.32 4.95 -5.41
N ARG A 229 8.93 4.76 -6.58
CA ARG A 229 10.39 4.73 -6.69
C ARG A 229 10.95 6.13 -6.51
N LEU A 230 11.65 6.34 -5.39
CA LEU A 230 12.28 7.62 -5.02
C LEU A 230 13.82 7.51 -5.00
N LYS A 231 14.43 6.74 -5.92
CA LYS A 231 15.90 6.67 -5.99
C LYS A 231 16.46 7.97 -6.58
N LYS A 232 17.74 8.24 -6.30
CA LYS A 232 18.44 9.41 -6.85
C LYS A 232 18.42 9.30 -8.39
N GLY A 233 17.80 10.28 -9.07
CA GLY A 233 17.63 10.29 -10.52
C GLY A 233 16.26 9.86 -11.03
N ASP A 234 15.37 9.33 -10.19
CA ASP A 234 13.99 9.01 -10.59
C ASP A 234 13.18 10.31 -10.75
N THR A 235 12.40 10.40 -11.83
CA THR A 235 11.57 11.59 -12.15
C THR A 235 10.60 11.92 -11.01
N ASN A 236 10.03 10.90 -10.38
CA ASN A 236 9.05 11.05 -9.28
C ASN A 236 9.68 11.70 -8.03
N ARG A 237 10.97 11.48 -7.80
CA ARG A 237 11.71 12.12 -6.70
C ARG A 237 11.85 13.62 -6.92
N ARG A 238 12.05 14.07 -8.17
CA ARG A 238 12.18 15.49 -8.50
C ARG A 238 10.91 16.25 -8.16
N VAL A 239 9.74 15.65 -8.35
CA VAL A 239 8.45 16.27 -8.00
C VAL A 239 8.34 16.52 -6.50
N VAL A 240 8.70 15.53 -5.68
CA VAL A 240 8.69 15.67 -4.20
C VAL A 240 9.73 16.68 -3.71
N GLU A 241 10.95 16.66 -4.27
CA GLU A 241 12.01 17.60 -3.88
C GLU A 241 11.72 19.04 -4.32
N THR A 242 11.07 19.24 -5.48
CA THR A 242 10.70 20.57 -5.97
C THR A 242 9.59 21.20 -5.13
N ASP A 243 8.59 20.42 -4.71
CA ASP A 243 7.54 20.87 -3.79
C ASP A 243 8.11 21.31 -2.43
N VAL A 244 9.12 20.59 -1.89
CA VAL A 244 9.78 20.95 -0.62
C VAL A 244 10.63 22.21 -0.76
N ALA A 245 11.36 22.37 -1.87
CA ALA A 245 12.15 23.57 -2.13
C ALA A 245 11.26 24.83 -2.22
N ALA A 246 10.17 24.76 -2.97
CA ALA A 246 9.22 25.86 -3.12
C ALA A 246 8.56 26.26 -1.78
N GLN A 247 8.26 25.29 -0.92
CA GLN A 247 7.71 25.56 0.41
C GLN A 247 8.74 26.17 1.37
N THR A 248 10.00 25.77 1.25
CA THR A 248 11.09 26.32 2.09
C THR A 248 11.38 27.77 1.71
N GLU A 249 11.36 28.10 0.42
CA GLU A 249 11.48 29.48 -0.05
C GLU A 249 10.30 30.36 0.40
N ALA A 250 9.07 29.85 0.28
CA ALA A 250 7.88 30.57 0.74
C ALA A 250 7.91 30.87 2.25
N ALA A 251 8.38 29.90 3.05
CA ALA A 251 8.52 30.06 4.50
C ALA A 251 9.68 30.98 4.92
N ALA A 252 10.73 31.12 4.08
CA ALA A 252 11.82 32.05 4.32
C ALA A 252 11.50 33.50 3.91
N SER A 253 10.46 33.69 3.09
CA SER A 253 9.97 35.00 2.63
C SER A 253 8.80 35.58 3.46
N ALA A 254 8.34 34.88 4.50
CA ALA A 254 7.27 35.28 5.41
C ALA A 254 7.84 35.67 6.79
#